data_AF-A0A2V5P1K2-F1
#
_entry.id   AF-A0A2V5P1K2-F1
#
_cell.length_a   1.000
_cell.length_b   1.000
_cell.length_c   1.000
_cell.angle_alpha   90.00
_cell.angle_beta   90.00
_cell.angle_gamma   90.00
#
_symmetry.space_group_name_H-M   'P 1'
#
loop_
_entity.id
_entity.type
_entity.pdbx_description
1 polymer ?
#
loop_
_entity_poly.entity_id
_entity_poly.type
_entity_poly.pdbx_seq_one_letter_code
_entity_poly.pdbx_strand_id
1 'polypeptide(L)'
;MNKFAKLMLALGFASAVVTSTALAQLPPLPLDFYFDEVGNGILVGLPPSIGPNPLLLPGGPITDPTTGLTVLAYPIPANTTPGDVLLFEPNPTSPFASDVLRFIRPANNQTLILVYSDLEPGEPYPNPTPGDVPLELVYDPVTGEGLQPNQLLMNELGVEGANGAIWTVNGGSGQPGDAGFYSSSGFTGPINVTYHFFSDGVVPEPSSLALFGLAGGVALLRRRQRARA
;
A
#
# COMPACT_ATOMS: atom_id res chain seq x y z
N MET A 1 12.00 36.98 27.52
CA MET A 1 12.74 35.75 27.14
C MET A 1 14.23 35.93 27.40
N ASN A 2 14.80 35.13 28.30
CA ASN A 2 16.23 35.17 28.59
C ASN A 2 17.04 34.69 27.39
N LYS A 3 18.28 35.18 27.21
CA LYS A 3 19.15 34.94 26.03
C LYS A 3 19.27 33.45 25.67
N PHE A 4 19.18 32.57 26.67
CA PHE A 4 19.19 31.11 26.52
C PHE A 4 17.97 30.55 25.75
N ALA A 5 16.78 31.12 25.96
CA ALA A 5 15.55 30.68 25.27
C ALA A 5 15.56 31.07 23.78
N LYS A 6 16.19 32.19 23.42
CA LYS A 6 16.38 32.61 22.02
C LYS A 6 17.40 31.71 21.30
N LEU A 7 18.46 31.30 21.99
CA LEU A 7 19.48 30.38 21.47
C LEU A 7 18.90 28.98 21.20
N MET A 8 18.10 28.45 22.13
CA MET A 8 17.44 27.15 21.95
C MET A 8 16.40 27.17 20.83
N LEU A 9 15.64 28.27 20.68
CA LEU A 9 14.71 28.44 19.58
C LEU A 9 15.44 28.49 18.23
N ALA A 10 16.54 29.24 18.14
CA ALA A 10 17.33 29.35 16.92
C ALA A 10 18.03 28.03 16.54
N LEU A 11 18.55 27.28 17.52
CA LEU A 11 19.09 25.93 17.31
C LEU A 11 18.00 24.95 16.89
N GLY A 12 16.79 25.05 17.45
CA GLY A 12 15.63 24.26 17.05
C GLY A 12 15.25 24.49 15.59
N PHE A 13 15.12 25.76 15.18
CA PHE A 13 14.85 26.14 13.78
C PHE A 13 15.98 25.72 12.84
N ALA A 14 17.25 25.91 13.22
CA ALA A 14 18.38 25.48 12.40
C ALA A 14 18.44 23.95 12.25
N SER A 15 18.13 23.18 13.30
CA SER A 15 18.03 21.72 13.21
C SER A 15 16.89 21.29 12.29
N ALA A 16 15.73 21.96 12.35
CA ALA A 16 14.58 21.69 11.50
C ALA A 16 14.89 21.97 10.01
N VAL A 17 15.66 23.02 9.73
CA VAL A 17 16.09 23.38 8.37
C VAL A 17 17.14 22.41 7.82
N VAL A 18 18.09 21.96 8.65
CA VAL A 18 19.10 20.96 8.24
C VAL A 18 18.48 19.58 8.06
N THR A 19 17.46 19.20 8.85
CA THR A 19 16.70 17.97 8.59
C THR A 19 15.94 18.02 7.26
N SER A 20 15.44 19.19 6.83
CA SER A 20 14.74 19.31 5.54
C SER A 20 15.65 19.20 4.32
N THR A 21 16.94 19.59 4.40
CA THR A 21 17.87 19.48 3.25
C THR A 21 18.53 18.11 3.13
N ALA A 22 18.76 17.39 4.24
CA ALA A 22 19.25 16.01 4.20
C ALA A 22 18.21 15.02 3.63
N LEU A 23 16.92 15.30 3.79
CA LEU A 23 15.83 14.52 3.18
C LEU A 23 15.69 14.74 1.66
N ALA A 24 16.30 15.79 1.11
CA ALA A 24 16.25 16.08 -0.34
C ALA A 24 17.30 15.30 -1.16
N GLN A 25 18.18 14.53 -0.52
CA GLN A 25 19.28 13.78 -1.16
C GLN A 25 19.26 12.27 -0.91
N LEU A 26 18.15 11.71 -0.41
CA LEU A 26 18.03 10.25 -0.37
C LEU A 26 17.93 9.70 -1.81
N PRO A 27 18.68 8.64 -2.17
CA PRO A 27 18.34 7.83 -3.34
C PRO A 27 16.85 7.44 -3.25
N PRO A 28 16.16 7.15 -4.37
CA PRO A 28 14.75 6.79 -4.29
C PRO A 28 14.58 5.68 -3.25
N LEU A 29 13.92 6.03 -2.14
CA LEU A 29 13.54 5.06 -1.13
C LEU A 29 12.65 4.02 -1.83
N PRO A 30 12.68 2.74 -1.42
CA PRO A 30 11.67 1.80 -1.88
C PRO A 30 10.29 2.41 -1.62
N LEU A 31 9.40 2.34 -2.62
CA LEU A 31 8.02 2.79 -2.47
C LEU A 31 7.27 1.71 -1.71
N ASP A 32 6.69 2.02 -0.57
CA ASP A 32 5.84 1.09 0.17
C ASP A 32 4.37 1.45 -0.08
N PHE A 33 3.63 0.55 -0.71
CA PHE A 33 2.19 0.71 -0.92
C PHE A 33 1.42 -0.24 -0.01
N TYR A 34 0.65 0.33 0.92
CA TYR A 34 -0.24 -0.41 1.81
C TYR A 34 -1.68 -0.24 1.33
N PHE A 35 -2.44 -1.32 1.26
CA PHE A 35 -3.84 -1.31 0.85
C PHE A 35 -4.60 -2.52 1.40
N ASP A 36 -5.93 -2.42 1.51
CA ASP A 36 -6.81 -3.47 2.05
C ASP A 36 -8.06 -3.71 1.18
N GLU A 37 -8.93 -4.61 1.61
CA GLU A 37 -10.17 -5.01 0.90
C GLU A 37 -11.35 -4.07 1.15
N VAL A 38 -11.19 -3.10 2.06
CA VAL A 38 -12.26 -2.17 2.46
C VAL A 38 -12.07 -0.76 1.89
N GLY A 39 -10.94 -0.49 1.22
CA GLY A 39 -10.71 0.75 0.47
C GLY A 39 -9.71 1.72 1.11
N ASN A 40 -8.97 1.32 2.16
CA ASN A 40 -7.90 2.14 2.69
C ASN A 40 -6.60 1.87 1.94
N GLY A 41 -5.98 2.93 1.41
CA GLY A 41 -4.69 2.82 0.74
C GLY A 41 -3.77 3.99 1.07
N ILE A 42 -2.48 3.69 1.20
CA ILE A 42 -1.45 4.68 1.51
C ILE A 42 -0.12 4.29 0.84
N LEU A 43 0.45 5.25 0.13
CA LEU A 43 1.75 5.14 -0.50
C LEU A 43 2.77 5.96 0.27
N VAL A 44 3.87 5.33 0.65
CA VAL A 44 4.98 5.90 1.41
C VAL A 44 6.25 5.85 0.56
N GLY A 45 7.14 6.82 0.75
CA GLY A 45 8.43 6.87 0.04
C GLY A 45 8.40 7.69 -1.26
N LEU A 46 7.28 8.34 -1.57
CA LEU A 46 7.21 9.25 -2.71
C LEU A 46 8.22 10.41 -2.55
N PRO A 47 8.97 10.75 -3.62
CA PRO A 47 9.77 11.95 -3.65
C PRO A 47 8.90 13.21 -3.45
N PRO A 48 9.38 14.23 -2.71
CA PRO A 48 8.64 15.48 -2.52
C PRO A 48 8.28 16.22 -3.80
N SER A 49 8.97 15.93 -4.92
CA SER A 49 8.70 16.49 -6.25
C SER A 49 7.49 15.86 -6.95
N ILE A 50 7.03 14.69 -6.50
CA ILE A 50 5.90 13.95 -7.11
C ILE A 50 4.62 14.17 -6.30
N GLY A 51 4.70 14.22 -4.97
CA GLY A 51 3.52 14.40 -4.12
C GLY A 51 3.83 14.45 -2.63
N PRO A 52 2.79 14.58 -1.79
CA PRO A 52 2.92 14.43 -0.34
C PRO A 52 3.41 13.02 0.01
N ASN A 53 4.14 12.91 1.11
CA ASN A 53 4.60 11.63 1.66
C ASN A 53 4.26 11.59 3.16
N PRO A 54 3.32 10.74 3.61
CA PRO A 54 2.58 9.76 2.82
C PRO A 54 1.53 10.37 1.88
N LEU A 55 1.20 9.66 0.80
CA LEU A 55 0.06 9.95 -0.08
C LEU A 55 -1.07 8.97 0.23
N LEU A 56 -2.23 9.50 0.60
CA LEU A 56 -3.44 8.71 0.73
C LEU A 56 -3.99 8.35 -0.65
N LEU A 57 -4.28 7.07 -0.85
CA LEU A 57 -4.81 6.50 -2.09
C LEU A 57 -6.06 5.69 -1.74
N PRO A 58 -7.20 6.35 -1.43
CA PRO A 58 -8.43 5.63 -1.12
C PRO A 58 -8.85 4.80 -2.33
N GLY A 59 -9.19 3.54 -2.07
CA GLY A 59 -9.77 2.64 -3.05
C GLY A 59 -11.23 3.02 -3.31
N GLY A 60 -11.72 2.63 -4.48
CA GLY A 60 -13.12 2.84 -4.84
C GLY A 60 -13.61 1.82 -5.86
N PRO A 61 -14.94 1.67 -5.98
CA PRO A 61 -15.52 0.71 -6.91
C PRO A 61 -15.28 1.15 -8.35
N ILE A 62 -14.75 0.24 -9.17
CA ILE A 62 -14.60 0.39 -10.62
C ILE A 62 -15.14 -0.86 -11.30
N THR A 63 -15.78 -0.69 -12.45
CA THR A 63 -16.13 -1.83 -13.31
C THR A 63 -14.89 -2.31 -14.04
N ASP A 64 -14.45 -3.54 -13.76
CA ASP A 64 -13.37 -4.18 -14.48
C ASP A 64 -13.74 -4.29 -15.97
N PRO A 65 -12.98 -3.67 -16.89
CA PRO A 65 -13.25 -3.77 -18.32
C PRO A 65 -13.09 -5.19 -18.87
N THR A 66 -12.42 -6.10 -18.17
CA THR A 66 -12.19 -7.48 -18.61
C THR A 66 -13.34 -8.41 -18.20
N THR A 67 -13.74 -8.40 -16.92
CA THR A 67 -14.79 -9.29 -16.39
C THR A 67 -16.19 -8.65 -16.38
N GLY A 68 -16.29 -7.32 -16.40
CA GLY A 68 -17.54 -6.57 -16.22
C GLY A 68 -18.03 -6.50 -14.76
N LEU A 69 -17.28 -7.05 -13.81
CA LEU A 69 -17.59 -7.01 -12.38
C LEU A 69 -17.27 -5.63 -11.81
N THR A 70 -18.04 -5.20 -10.81
CA THR A 70 -17.70 -3.98 -10.05
C THR A 70 -16.88 -4.39 -8.85
N VAL A 71 -15.64 -3.92 -8.78
CA VAL A 71 -14.63 -4.37 -7.82
C VAL A 71 -13.89 -3.21 -7.19
N LEU A 72 -13.26 -3.45 -6.05
CA LEU A 72 -12.40 -2.46 -5.43
C LEU A 72 -11.14 -2.22 -6.29
N ALA A 73 -10.86 -0.95 -6.56
CA ALA A 73 -9.71 -0.55 -7.33
C ALA A 73 -8.89 0.55 -6.65
N TYR A 74 -7.56 0.41 -6.73
CA TYR A 74 -6.60 1.38 -6.22
C TYR A 74 -5.80 2.04 -7.34
N PRO A 75 -5.75 3.38 -7.41
CA PRO A 75 -4.92 4.08 -8.38
C PRO A 75 -3.45 4.10 -7.95
N ILE A 76 -2.55 3.60 -8.79
CA ILE A 76 -1.11 3.73 -8.56
C ILE A 76 -0.59 4.94 -9.35
N PRO A 77 0.14 5.89 -8.71
CA PRO A 77 0.76 7.03 -9.38
C PRO A 77 2.05 6.64 -10.13
N ALA A 78 2.09 5.46 -10.73
CA ALA A 78 3.21 4.93 -11.50
C ALA A 78 2.69 4.01 -12.60
N ASN A 79 3.39 3.99 -13.72
CA ASN A 79 3.11 3.06 -14.81
C ASN A 79 3.66 1.69 -14.45
N THR A 80 2.81 0.77 -14.01
CA THR A 80 3.24 -0.60 -13.68
C THR A 80 2.98 -1.61 -14.79
N THR A 81 3.75 -2.69 -14.81
CA THR A 81 3.53 -3.82 -15.70
C THR A 81 2.23 -4.56 -15.33
N PRO A 82 1.31 -4.77 -16.31
CA PRO A 82 0.09 -5.54 -16.07
C PRO A 82 0.35 -7.01 -15.74
N GLY A 83 -0.58 -7.61 -15.01
CA GLY A 83 -0.55 -9.02 -14.65
C GLY A 83 -1.38 -9.31 -13.40
N ASP A 84 -1.45 -10.58 -13.01
CA ASP A 84 -2.18 -11.02 -11.83
C ASP A 84 -1.20 -11.53 -10.76
N VAL A 85 -1.45 -11.15 -9.51
CA VAL A 85 -0.84 -11.78 -8.34
C VAL A 85 -1.90 -12.68 -7.72
N LEU A 86 -1.61 -13.96 -7.63
CA LEU A 86 -2.48 -14.96 -7.02
C LEU A 86 -1.98 -15.25 -5.61
N LEU A 87 -2.84 -15.01 -4.64
CA LEU A 87 -2.59 -15.27 -3.23
C LEU A 87 -3.24 -16.58 -2.82
N PHE A 88 -2.51 -17.37 -2.04
CA PHE A 88 -2.98 -18.65 -1.53
C PHE A 88 -2.90 -18.65 -0.01
N GLU A 89 -3.92 -19.21 0.62
CA GLU A 89 -3.93 -19.44 2.06
C GLU A 89 -2.66 -20.16 2.54
N PRO A 90 -2.10 -19.83 3.72
CA PRO A 90 -0.89 -20.46 4.24
C PRO A 90 -1.07 -21.94 4.61
N ASN A 91 -2.32 -22.40 4.82
CA ASN A 91 -2.67 -23.80 5.05
C ASN A 91 -3.89 -24.20 4.22
N PRO A 92 -3.76 -24.20 2.89
CA PRO A 92 -4.90 -24.19 2.02
C PRO A 92 -5.66 -25.52 2.11
N THR A 93 -6.96 -25.45 2.38
CA THR A 93 -7.87 -26.60 2.19
C THR A 93 -8.26 -26.80 0.72
N SER A 94 -7.91 -25.82 -0.13
CA SER A 94 -8.21 -25.75 -1.55
C SER A 94 -6.93 -25.41 -2.34
N PRO A 95 -6.64 -26.06 -3.48
CA PRO A 95 -5.47 -25.71 -4.29
C PRO A 95 -5.63 -24.40 -5.08
N PHE A 96 -6.74 -23.68 -4.89
CA PHE A 96 -7.07 -22.46 -5.61
C PHE A 96 -6.64 -21.21 -4.83
N ALA A 97 -6.47 -20.09 -5.53
CA ALA A 97 -6.16 -18.83 -4.90
C ALA A 97 -7.32 -18.38 -4.00
N SER A 98 -7.02 -17.77 -2.86
CA SER A 98 -7.97 -17.04 -2.02
C SER A 98 -8.22 -15.64 -2.58
N ASP A 99 -7.19 -15.03 -3.15
CA ASP A 99 -7.27 -13.67 -3.68
C ASP A 99 -6.53 -13.53 -5.01
N VAL A 100 -7.02 -12.61 -5.83
CA VAL A 100 -6.38 -12.17 -7.06
C VAL A 100 -6.21 -10.65 -7.00
N LEU A 101 -4.96 -10.20 -7.05
CA LEU A 101 -4.63 -8.79 -7.20
C LEU A 101 -4.21 -8.54 -8.65
N ARG A 102 -5.06 -7.85 -9.39
CA ARG A 102 -4.91 -7.68 -10.83
C ARG A 102 -4.43 -6.27 -11.18
N PHE A 103 -3.26 -6.19 -11.77
CA PHE A 103 -2.70 -4.97 -12.32
C PHE A 103 -3.20 -4.76 -13.74
N ILE A 104 -3.96 -3.68 -13.95
CA ILE A 104 -4.41 -3.26 -15.28
C ILE A 104 -3.93 -1.86 -15.63
N ARG A 105 -3.99 -1.60 -16.93
CA ARG A 105 -3.86 -0.25 -17.49
C ARG A 105 -5.03 0.02 -18.42
N PRO A 106 -6.11 0.64 -17.92
CA PRO A 106 -7.22 1.08 -18.75
C PRO A 106 -6.75 2.13 -19.78
N ALA A 107 -7.61 2.44 -20.74
CA ALA A 107 -7.30 3.34 -21.85
C ALA A 107 -6.87 4.78 -21.44
N ASN A 108 -7.13 5.18 -20.19
CA ASN A 108 -6.68 6.45 -19.62
C ASN A 108 -5.21 6.46 -19.15
N ASN A 109 -4.47 5.35 -19.36
CA ASN A 109 -3.08 5.15 -18.93
C ASN A 109 -2.84 5.22 -17.42
N GLN A 110 -3.88 5.25 -16.58
CA GLN A 110 -3.71 5.16 -15.13
C GLN A 110 -3.57 3.68 -14.74
N THR A 111 -2.50 3.31 -14.06
CA THR A 111 -2.43 1.97 -13.50
C THR A 111 -3.43 1.81 -12.35
N LEU A 112 -4.15 0.69 -12.35
CA LEU A 112 -5.01 0.27 -11.25
C LEU A 112 -4.57 -1.10 -10.73
N ILE A 113 -4.68 -1.31 -9.42
CA ILE A 113 -4.82 -2.65 -8.83
C ILE A 113 -6.30 -2.90 -8.63
N LEU A 114 -6.82 -3.99 -9.19
CA LEU A 114 -8.14 -4.51 -8.85
C LEU A 114 -7.98 -5.60 -7.81
N VAL A 115 -8.81 -5.57 -6.77
CA VAL A 115 -8.82 -6.56 -5.69
C VAL A 115 -10.01 -7.49 -5.90
N TYR A 116 -9.74 -8.79 -5.92
CA TYR A 116 -10.73 -9.85 -5.90
C TYR A 116 -10.37 -10.80 -4.77
N SER A 117 -11.14 -10.75 -3.69
CA SER A 117 -10.98 -11.65 -2.55
C SER A 117 -12.14 -12.63 -2.54
N ASP A 118 -11.89 -13.91 -2.28
CA ASP A 118 -12.96 -14.90 -2.22
C ASP A 118 -13.92 -14.60 -1.07
N LEU A 119 -15.16 -15.08 -1.19
CA LEU A 119 -16.16 -14.94 -0.15
C LEU A 119 -15.94 -16.00 0.93
N GLU A 120 -16.01 -15.64 2.21
CA GLU A 120 -15.96 -16.66 3.25
C GLU A 120 -17.22 -17.55 3.22
N PRO A 121 -17.12 -18.79 3.75
CA PRO A 121 -18.24 -19.73 3.75
C PRO A 121 -19.50 -19.17 4.42
N GLY A 122 -20.53 -18.90 3.62
CA GLY A 122 -21.84 -18.42 4.08
C GLY A 122 -22.07 -16.93 3.87
N GLU A 123 -21.11 -16.22 3.31
CA GLU A 123 -21.28 -14.83 2.93
C GLU A 123 -22.17 -14.63 1.69
N PRO A 124 -22.99 -13.56 1.66
CA PRO A 124 -23.82 -13.25 0.50
C PRO A 124 -23.05 -12.45 -0.56
N TYR A 125 -23.31 -12.75 -1.84
CA TYR A 125 -22.93 -11.87 -2.94
C TYR A 125 -24.15 -11.11 -3.49
N PRO A 126 -24.08 -9.77 -3.67
CA PRO A 126 -22.94 -8.88 -3.40
C PRO A 126 -22.67 -8.68 -1.89
N ASN A 127 -21.39 -8.68 -1.52
CA ASN A 127 -20.93 -8.47 -0.14
C ASN A 127 -20.80 -6.95 0.14
N PRO A 128 -21.08 -6.48 1.38
CA PRO A 128 -20.72 -5.14 1.84
C PRO A 128 -19.25 -4.73 1.67
N THR A 129 -18.31 -5.66 1.83
CA THR A 129 -16.88 -5.45 1.62
C THR A 129 -16.61 -5.39 0.11
N PRO A 130 -16.07 -4.27 -0.41
CA PRO A 130 -15.92 -4.09 -1.85
C PRO A 130 -14.90 -5.01 -2.53
N GLY A 131 -13.97 -5.59 -1.77
CA GLY A 131 -12.99 -6.56 -2.25
C GLY A 131 -13.57 -7.96 -2.52
N ASP A 132 -14.66 -8.32 -1.82
CA ASP A 132 -15.16 -9.70 -1.83
C ASP A 132 -15.98 -9.97 -3.09
N VAL A 133 -15.41 -10.81 -3.95
CA VAL A 133 -15.94 -11.14 -5.26
C VAL A 133 -15.70 -12.63 -5.49
N PRO A 134 -16.76 -13.42 -5.81
CA PRO A 134 -16.59 -14.85 -6.04
C PRO A 134 -15.56 -15.10 -7.15
N LEU A 135 -14.46 -15.77 -6.80
CA LEU A 135 -13.32 -15.93 -7.71
C LEU A 135 -13.66 -16.77 -8.94
N GLU A 136 -14.68 -17.62 -8.88
CA GLU A 136 -15.20 -18.33 -10.05
C GLU A 136 -15.79 -17.42 -11.14
N LEU A 137 -16.11 -16.16 -10.81
CA LEU A 137 -16.54 -15.16 -11.78
C LEU A 137 -15.34 -14.42 -12.41
N VAL A 138 -14.16 -14.54 -11.82
CA VAL A 138 -12.92 -13.87 -12.25
C VAL A 138 -12.13 -14.76 -13.20
N TYR A 139 -12.00 -16.04 -12.85
CA TYR A 139 -11.28 -17.03 -13.66
C TYR A 139 -11.80 -18.45 -13.44
N ASP A 140 -11.52 -19.34 -14.39
CA ASP A 140 -11.75 -20.78 -14.23
C ASP A 140 -10.61 -21.40 -13.41
N PRO A 141 -10.89 -21.96 -12.21
CA PRO A 141 -9.86 -22.49 -11.32
C PRO A 141 -9.16 -23.75 -11.86
N VAL A 142 -9.73 -24.44 -12.84
CA VAL A 142 -9.16 -25.64 -13.46
C VAL A 142 -8.28 -25.29 -14.65
N THR A 143 -8.74 -24.36 -15.49
CA THR A 143 -8.05 -24.02 -16.75
C THR A 143 -7.17 -22.77 -16.65
N GLY A 144 -7.41 -21.91 -15.66
CA GLY A 144 -6.79 -20.60 -15.54
C GLY A 144 -7.33 -19.56 -16.54
N GLU A 145 -8.35 -19.91 -17.33
CA GLU A 145 -8.98 -19.00 -18.27
C GLU A 145 -9.57 -17.79 -17.54
N GLY A 146 -9.28 -16.59 -18.02
CA GLY A 146 -9.66 -15.33 -17.36
C GLY A 146 -8.52 -14.66 -16.59
N LEU A 147 -7.43 -15.37 -16.27
CA LEU A 147 -6.22 -14.77 -15.71
C LEU A 147 -5.39 -14.04 -16.77
N GLN A 148 -4.64 -13.03 -16.35
CA GLN A 148 -3.63 -12.41 -17.21
C GLN A 148 -2.45 -13.37 -17.47
N PRO A 149 -1.78 -13.28 -18.64
CA PRO A 149 -0.63 -14.13 -18.95
C PRO A 149 0.57 -13.94 -18.01
N ASN A 150 0.74 -12.74 -17.46
CA ASN A 150 1.80 -12.43 -16.50
C ASN A 150 1.30 -12.70 -15.09
N GLN A 151 1.85 -13.72 -14.43
CA GLN A 151 1.34 -14.20 -13.14
C GLN A 151 2.46 -14.26 -12.11
N LEU A 152 2.14 -13.89 -10.87
CA LEU A 152 2.96 -14.09 -9.69
C LEU A 152 2.14 -14.88 -8.67
N LEU A 153 2.65 -16.02 -8.23
CA LEU A 153 1.98 -16.88 -7.26
C LEU A 153 2.70 -16.77 -5.92
N MET A 154 1.96 -16.58 -4.83
CA MET A 154 2.53 -16.53 -3.49
C MET A 154 1.54 -16.93 -2.41
N ASN A 155 2.07 -17.37 -1.29
CA ASN A 155 1.25 -17.64 -0.11
C ASN A 155 1.11 -16.37 0.71
N GLU A 156 -0.04 -16.23 1.33
CA GLU A 156 -0.28 -15.22 2.33
C GLU A 156 0.50 -15.48 3.63
N LEU A 157 0.62 -14.42 4.42
CA LEU A 157 1.30 -14.37 5.69
C LEU A 157 0.28 -14.06 6.78
N GLY A 158 0.12 -14.97 7.73
CA GLY A 158 -0.75 -14.74 8.88
C GLY A 158 -1.56 -15.97 9.25
N VAL A 159 -2.57 -15.75 10.07
CA VAL A 159 -3.66 -16.70 10.31
C VAL A 159 -4.89 -16.17 9.59
N GLU A 160 -5.79 -17.04 9.18
CA GLU A 160 -7.03 -16.65 8.50
C GLU A 160 -7.86 -15.67 9.35
N GLY A 161 -8.46 -14.67 8.71
CA GLY A 161 -9.10 -13.51 9.34
C GLY A 161 -8.12 -12.44 9.85
N ALA A 162 -6.82 -12.58 9.55
CA ALA A 162 -5.74 -11.64 9.87
C ALA A 162 -4.48 -11.95 9.03
N ASN A 163 -4.69 -12.09 7.73
CA ASN A 163 -3.76 -12.52 6.70
C ASN A 163 -3.52 -11.38 5.69
N GLY A 164 -2.88 -11.69 4.58
CA GLY A 164 -2.40 -10.71 3.61
C GLY A 164 -1.03 -11.06 3.07
N ALA A 165 -0.48 -10.18 2.25
CA ALA A 165 0.75 -10.44 1.52
C ALA A 165 1.71 -9.25 1.57
N ILE A 166 3.00 -9.55 1.69
CA ILE A 166 4.07 -8.56 1.56
C ILE A 166 5.06 -9.05 0.51
N TRP A 167 5.24 -8.26 -0.55
CA TRP A 167 6.21 -8.59 -1.59
C TRP A 167 6.86 -7.35 -2.18
N THR A 168 8.12 -7.49 -2.59
CA THR A 168 8.85 -6.42 -3.27
C THR A 168 9.02 -6.76 -4.74
N VAL A 169 8.53 -5.88 -5.60
CA VAL A 169 8.76 -5.92 -7.04
C VAL A 169 9.96 -5.04 -7.37
N ASN A 170 10.99 -5.65 -7.96
CA ASN A 170 12.17 -4.90 -8.39
C ASN A 170 11.92 -4.23 -9.73
N GLY A 171 12.40 -2.99 -9.87
CA GLY A 171 12.27 -2.20 -11.09
C GLY A 171 12.93 -2.88 -12.29
N GLY A 172 12.17 -3.09 -13.37
CA GLY A 172 12.63 -3.75 -14.60
C GLY A 172 12.55 -5.28 -14.58
N SER A 173 11.91 -5.87 -13.58
CA SER A 173 11.67 -7.32 -13.49
C SER A 173 10.62 -7.84 -14.48
N GLY A 174 9.72 -6.98 -14.97
CA GLY A 174 8.56 -7.36 -15.78
C GLY A 174 7.46 -8.09 -15.00
N GLN A 175 7.58 -8.22 -13.68
CA GLN A 175 6.57 -8.84 -12.83
C GLN A 175 5.31 -7.96 -12.75
N PRO A 176 4.13 -8.52 -12.41
CA PRO A 176 2.94 -7.73 -12.12
C PRO A 176 3.25 -6.64 -11.09
N GLY A 177 2.91 -5.38 -11.38
CA GLY A 177 3.23 -4.26 -10.50
C GLY A 177 4.61 -3.62 -10.71
N ASP A 178 5.44 -4.12 -11.64
CA ASP A 178 6.77 -3.52 -11.88
C ASP A 178 6.66 -2.10 -12.45
N ALA A 179 7.10 -1.11 -11.64
CA ALA A 179 7.11 0.32 -11.99
C ALA A 179 8.29 0.74 -12.90
N GLY A 180 9.17 -0.19 -13.26
CA GLY A 180 10.28 0.04 -14.18
C GLY A 180 11.39 0.90 -13.58
N PHE A 181 11.83 1.91 -14.34
CA PHE A 181 12.96 2.77 -13.98
C PHE A 181 12.53 4.22 -13.84
N TYR A 182 13.02 4.88 -12.78
CA TYR A 182 12.89 6.33 -12.63
C TYR A 182 14.07 7.01 -13.31
N SER A 183 13.83 8.16 -13.95
CA SER A 183 14.90 9.04 -14.45
C SER A 183 14.64 10.48 -14.02
N SER A 184 15.56 11.06 -13.24
CA SER A 184 15.57 12.48 -12.89
C SER A 184 16.98 13.02 -12.81
N SER A 185 17.23 14.20 -13.38
CA SER A 185 18.44 15.04 -13.21
C SER A 185 19.73 14.28 -12.87
N GLY A 186 20.12 13.32 -13.74
CA GLY A 186 21.40 12.60 -13.68
C GLY A 186 21.39 11.25 -12.96
N PHE A 187 20.25 10.80 -12.43
CA PHE A 187 20.07 9.46 -11.88
C PHE A 187 19.01 8.69 -12.67
N THR A 188 19.40 7.52 -13.17
CA THR A 188 18.47 6.51 -13.70
C THR A 188 18.66 5.26 -12.87
N GLY A 189 17.59 4.76 -12.26
CA GLY A 189 17.64 3.59 -11.40
C GLY A 189 16.29 2.88 -11.32
N PRO A 190 16.29 1.59 -10.94
CA PRO A 190 15.05 0.83 -10.79
C PRO A 190 14.19 1.44 -9.68
N ILE A 191 12.87 1.47 -9.89
CA ILE A 191 11.90 1.77 -8.84
C ILE A 191 11.48 0.44 -8.23
N ASN A 192 11.89 0.20 -6.99
CA ASN A 192 11.41 -0.95 -6.24
C ASN A 192 10.15 -0.55 -5.49
N VAL A 193 9.10 -1.36 -5.63
CA VAL A 193 7.83 -1.17 -4.91
C VAL A 193 7.61 -2.37 -4.00
N THR A 194 7.42 -2.12 -2.71
CA THR A 194 6.95 -3.12 -1.76
C THR A 194 5.45 -2.93 -1.58
N TYR A 195 4.67 -3.96 -1.91
CA TYR A 195 3.24 -3.99 -1.68
C TYR A 195 2.96 -4.69 -0.36
N HIS A 196 2.06 -4.12 0.42
CA HIS A 196 1.56 -4.63 1.69
C HIS A 196 0.03 -4.70 1.58
N PHE A 197 -0.46 -5.87 1.22
CA PHE A 197 -1.88 -6.16 1.15
C PHE A 197 -2.34 -6.77 2.49
N PHE A 198 -3.46 -6.28 3.01
CA PHE A 198 -4.11 -6.82 4.21
C PHE A 198 -5.43 -7.46 3.79
N SER A 199 -5.49 -8.79 3.88
CA SER A 199 -6.72 -9.57 3.69
C SER A 199 -7.42 -9.69 5.04
N ASP A 200 -8.73 -9.47 5.09
CA ASP A 200 -9.59 -9.40 6.29
C ASP A 200 -9.14 -8.36 7.35
N GLY A 201 -8.19 -7.51 6.97
CA GLY A 201 -7.54 -6.54 7.83
C GLY A 201 -7.79 -5.11 7.38
N VAL A 202 -7.40 -4.16 8.22
CA VAL A 202 -7.38 -2.75 7.83
C VAL A 202 -5.97 -2.23 7.81
N VAL A 203 -5.65 -1.42 6.79
CA VAL A 203 -4.39 -0.68 6.76
C VAL A 203 -4.27 0.13 8.05
N PRO A 204 -3.21 -0.05 8.86
CA PRO A 204 -3.06 0.67 10.11
C PRO A 204 -3.04 2.19 9.89
N GLU A 205 -3.90 2.93 10.58
CA GLU A 205 -3.92 4.39 10.47
C GLU A 205 -2.55 4.99 10.89
N PRO A 206 -1.90 5.81 10.04
CA PRO A 206 -0.60 6.42 10.35
C PRO A 206 -0.59 7.28 11.62
N SER A 207 -1.76 7.79 12.01
CA SER A 207 -1.97 8.74 13.10
C SER A 207 -1.99 8.10 14.49
N SER A 208 -2.35 6.82 14.62
CA SER A 208 -2.60 6.20 15.93
C SER A 208 -1.34 6.14 16.80
N LEU A 209 -0.23 5.67 16.24
CA LEU A 209 1.07 5.59 16.94
C LEU A 209 1.65 6.98 17.27
N ALA A 210 1.51 7.94 16.36
CA ALA A 210 1.95 9.32 16.58
C ALA A 210 1.13 10.00 17.70
N LEU A 211 -0.18 9.74 17.76
CA LEU A 211 -1.06 10.27 18.80
C LEU A 211 -0.74 9.67 20.17
N PHE A 212 -0.46 8.37 20.26
CA PHE A 212 0.00 7.74 21.50
C PHE A 212 1.35 8.31 21.97
N GLY A 213 2.30 8.54 21.05
CA GLY A 213 3.58 9.17 21.34
C GLY A 213 3.43 10.61 21.84
N LEU A 214 2.57 11.41 21.20
CA LEU A 214 2.26 12.79 21.62
C LEU A 214 1.53 12.82 22.97
N ALA A 215 0.55 11.96 23.18
CA ALA A 215 -0.17 11.84 24.45
C ALA A 215 0.79 11.45 25.59
N GLY A 216 1.69 10.49 25.35
CA GLY A 216 2.74 10.11 26.29
C GLY A 216 3.72 11.25 26.59
N GLY A 217 4.16 11.99 25.56
CA GLY A 217 5.03 13.15 25.71
C GLY A 217 4.39 14.28 26.53
N VAL A 218 3.12 14.59 26.27
CA VAL A 218 2.35 15.60 27.02
C VAL A 218 2.12 15.16 28.47
N ALA A 219 1.83 13.88 28.71
CA ALA A 219 1.67 13.35 30.06
C ALA A 219 2.97 13.44 30.89
N LEU A 220 4.12 13.13 30.28
CA LEU A 220 5.43 13.26 30.92
C LEU A 220 5.79 14.71 31.24
N LEU A 221 5.50 15.64 30.33
CA LEU A 221 5.72 17.07 30.55
C LEU A 221 4.86 17.60 31.70
N ARG A 222 3.57 17.22 31.75
CA ARG A 222 2.67 17.58 32.86
C ARG A 222 3.13 16.99 34.20
N ARG A 223 3.62 15.74 34.22
CA ARG A 223 4.15 15.11 35.44
C ARG A 223 5.40 15.83 35.96
N ARG A 224 6.30 16.28 35.08
CA ARG A 224 7.50 17.04 35.47
C ARG A 224 7.20 18.46 35.97
N GLN A 225 6.16 19.10 35.45
CA GLN A 225 5.73 20.42 35.94
C GLN A 225 5.13 20.34 37.34
N ARG A 226 4.34 19.29 37.65
CA ARG A 226 3.76 19.08 38.99
C ARG A 226 4.78 18.67 40.05
N ALA A 227 5.86 17.98 39.66
CA ALA A 227 6.93 17.59 40.59
C ALA A 227 7.91 18.73 40.92
N ARG A 228 7.78 19.91 40.28
CA ARG A 228 8.61 21.10 40.49
C ARG A 228 7.86 22.26 41.15
N ALA A 229 6.57 22.08 41.44
CA ALA A 229 5.74 22.98 42.24
C ALA A 229 5.61 22.39 43.65
#